data_AF-A0AAP5QDH1-F1
#
_entry.id   AF-A0AAP5QDH1-F1
#
_cell.length_a   1.000
_cell.length_b   1.000
_cell.length_c   1.000
_cell.angle_alpha   90.00
_cell.angle_beta   90.00
_cell.angle_gamma   90.00
#
_symmetry.space_group_name_H-M   'P 1'
#
loop_
_entity.id
_entity.type
_entity.pdbx_description
1 polymer ?
#
loop_
_entity_poly.entity_id
_entity_poly.type
_entity_poly.pdbx_seq_one_letter_code
_entity_poly.pdbx_strand_id
1 'polypeptide(L)'
;MTISGTVGDGDWSVAATTHRTARGFDCSIQLSHNTPEGNFRHEFRHSGIFATEREAVLAGLSEGMEWVRLKMANTLSVEPRGCAVKPE
;
A
#
# COMPACT_ATOMS: atom_id res chain seq x y z
N MET A 1 -1.38 17.62 -10.22
CA MET A 1 -0.04 17.56 -9.62
C MET A 1 -0.08 16.36 -8.72
N THR A 2 0.62 15.26 -9.00
CA THR A 2 0.44 14.05 -8.19
C THR A 2 0.77 14.32 -6.71
N ILE A 3 -0.23 14.23 -5.84
CA ILE A 3 -0.02 14.26 -4.40
C ILE A 3 0.40 12.86 -3.96
N SER A 4 1.47 12.78 -3.18
CA SER A 4 1.85 11.58 -2.46
C SER A 4 1.97 11.87 -0.98
N GLY A 5 1.80 10.84 -0.16
CA GLY A 5 1.93 10.91 1.29
C GLY A 5 2.51 9.61 1.82
N THR A 6 3.20 9.70 2.95
CA THR A 6 3.75 8.53 3.64
C THR A 6 3.45 8.65 5.12
N VAL A 7 3.00 7.55 5.73
CA VAL A 7 2.84 7.39 7.18
C VAL A 7 3.57 6.14 7.60
N GLY A 8 4.21 6.16 8.77
CA GLY A 8 4.94 5.01 9.28
C GLY A 8 5.29 5.19 10.74
N ASP A 9 5.58 4.08 11.40
CA ASP A 9 6.05 4.05 12.78
C ASP A 9 6.97 2.83 12.96
N GLY A 10 8.11 3.05 13.61
CA GLY A 10 9.15 2.04 13.79
C GLY A 10 9.49 1.29 12.50
N ASP A 11 9.07 0.03 12.46
CA ASP A 11 9.46 -0.92 11.42
C ASP A 11 8.53 -0.97 10.20
N TRP A 12 7.43 -0.20 10.19
CA TRP A 12 6.49 -0.20 9.07
C TRP A 12 6.28 1.19 8.46
N SER A 13 5.93 1.19 7.18
CA SER A 13 5.46 2.40 6.48
C SER A 13 4.43 2.06 5.41
N VAL A 14 3.58 3.05 5.12
CA VAL A 14 2.57 3.06 4.07
C VAL A 14 2.81 4.32 3.26
N ALA A 15 3.07 4.16 1.97
CA ALA A 15 3.14 5.25 1.01
C ALA A 15 1.92 5.20 0.09
N ALA A 16 1.31 6.35 -0.17
CA ALA A 16 0.19 6.52 -1.07
C ALA A 16 0.60 7.51 -2.17
N THR A 17 0.46 7.11 -3.43
CA THR A 17 0.75 7.95 -4.60
C THR A 17 -0.50 8.05 -5.45
N THR A 18 -0.93 9.28 -5.76
CA THR A 18 -2.12 9.49 -6.59
C THR A 18 -1.77 9.54 -8.06
N HIS A 19 -2.66 9.03 -8.91
CA HIS A 19 -2.54 9.16 -10.35
C HIS A 19 -3.83 9.71 -10.96
N ARG A 20 -3.68 10.56 -11.98
CA ARG A 20 -4.81 11.09 -12.73
C ARG A 20 -5.31 10.05 -13.71
N THR A 21 -6.62 9.87 -13.73
CA THR A 21 -7.35 9.00 -14.66
C THR A 21 -8.32 9.83 -15.49
N ALA A 22 -8.99 9.21 -16.47
CA ALA A 22 -10.04 9.87 -17.24
C ALA A 22 -11.27 10.27 -16.39
N ARG A 23 -11.47 9.61 -15.24
CA ARG A 23 -12.68 9.76 -14.39
C ARG A 23 -12.43 10.48 -13.06
N GLY A 24 -11.20 10.89 -12.79
CA GLY A 24 -10.80 11.42 -11.48
C GLY A 24 -9.38 10.97 -11.13
N PHE A 25 -9.14 10.65 -9.86
CA PHE A 25 -7.85 10.23 -9.35
C PHE A 25 -7.93 8.85 -8.69
N ASP A 26 -6.99 7.97 -9.02
CA ASP A 26 -6.78 6.72 -8.28
C ASP A 26 -5.57 6.86 -7.33
N CYS A 27 -5.30 5.81 -6.55
CA CYS A 27 -4.18 5.79 -5.63
C CYS A 27 -3.47 4.43 -5.61
N SER A 28 -2.16 4.42 -5.81
CA SER A 28 -1.30 3.27 -5.55
C SER A 28 -0.77 3.34 -4.12
N ILE A 29 -0.90 2.23 -3.40
CA ILE A 29 -0.55 2.08 -1.99
C ILE A 29 0.59 1.08 -1.89
N GLN A 30 1.67 1.47 -1.23
CA GLN A 30 2.82 0.62 -0.97
C GLN A 30 3.05 0.48 0.52
N LEU A 31 3.03 -0.75 1.01
CA LEU A 31 3.30 -1.13 2.38
C LEU A 31 4.71 -1.68 2.47
N SER A 32 5.43 -1.27 3.50
CA SER A 32 6.72 -1.84 3.87
C SER A 32 6.67 -2.22 5.35
N HIS A 33 7.17 -3.40 5.70
CA HIS A 33 7.34 -3.82 7.08
C HIS A 33 8.66 -4.56 7.20
N ASN A 34 9.59 -4.01 7.98
CA ASN A 34 10.87 -4.61 8.30
C ASN A 34 10.64 -5.59 9.45
N THR A 35 10.81 -6.88 9.21
CA THR A 35 10.88 -7.86 10.31
C THR A 35 12.30 -8.40 10.41
N PRO A 36 12.69 -8.99 11.56
CA PRO A 36 13.97 -9.67 11.69
C PRO A 36 14.17 -10.76 10.62
N GLU A 37 13.09 -11.33 10.10
CA GLU A 37 13.07 -12.37 9.07
C GLU A 37 13.15 -11.80 7.64
N GLY A 38 12.92 -10.49 7.45
CA GLY A 38 13.08 -9.82 6.16
C GLY A 38 12.23 -8.56 5.95
N ASN A 39 12.50 -7.82 4.88
CA ASN A 39 11.65 -6.71 4.45
C ASN A 39 10.44 -7.26 3.67
N PHE A 40 9.26 -7.13 4.25
CA PHE A 40 8.03 -7.29 3.50
C PHE A 40 7.71 -6.01 2.75
N ARG A 41 7.43 -6.14 1.46
CA ARG A 41 6.88 -5.07 0.63
C ARG A 41 5.66 -5.57 -0.12
N HIS A 42 4.58 -4.80 -0.08
CA HIS A 42 3.37 -5.11 -0.83
C HIS A 42 2.82 -3.83 -1.46
N GLU A 43 2.49 -3.90 -2.74
CA GLU A 43 1.92 -2.79 -3.49
C GLU A 43 0.59 -3.23 -4.10
N PHE A 44 -0.41 -2.37 -3.95
CA PHE A 44 -1.71 -2.54 -4.57
C PHE A 44 -2.34 -1.19 -4.90
N ARG A 45 -3.42 -1.21 -5.68
CA ARG A 45 -4.15 0.01 -6.04
C ARG A 45 -5.47 0.06 -5.27
N HIS A 46 -5.79 1.22 -4.71
CA HIS A 46 -7.08 1.50 -4.12
C HIS A 46 -8.19 1.28 -5.17
N SER A 47 -9.26 0.59 -4.81
CA SER A 47 -10.33 0.20 -5.76
C SER A 47 -11.17 1.38 -6.26
N GLY A 48 -11.28 2.44 -5.47
CA GLY A 48 -12.05 3.65 -5.76
C GLY A 48 -11.33 4.68 -6.66
N ILE A 49 -12.15 5.46 -7.37
CA ILE A 49 -11.74 6.67 -8.10
C ILE A 49 -12.34 7.88 -7.38
N PHE A 50 -11.52 8.90 -7.12
CA PHE A 50 -11.88 10.08 -6.34
C PHE A 50 -11.95 11.34 -7.20
N ALA A 51 -12.72 12.33 -6.76
CA ALA A 51 -12.85 13.60 -7.48
C ALA A 51 -11.57 14.44 -7.37
N THR A 52 -10.86 14.35 -6.24
CA THR A 52 -9.66 15.14 -5.96
C THR A 52 -8.43 14.31 -5.58
N GLU A 53 -7.24 14.86 -5.84
CA GLU A 53 -5.95 14.27 -5.41
C GLU A 53 -5.88 14.10 -3.88
N ARG A 54 -6.46 15.04 -3.13
CA ARG A 54 -6.51 14.99 -1.65
C ARG A 54 -7.33 13.82 -1.13
N GLU A 55 -8.50 13.56 -1.72
CA GLU A 55 -9.34 12.43 -1.31
C GLU A 55 -8.66 11.10 -1.64
N ALA A 56 -8.07 10.98 -2.82
CA ALA A 56 -7.36 9.79 -3.24
C ALA A 56 -6.18 9.45 -2.30
N VAL A 57 -5.35 10.44 -1.94
CA VAL A 57 -4.22 10.18 -1.03
C VAL A 57 -4.67 9.83 0.38
N LEU A 58 -5.71 10.49 0.91
CA LEU A 58 -6.21 10.21 2.27
C LEU A 58 -6.87 8.84 2.36
N ALA A 59 -7.63 8.46 1.33
CA ALA A 59 -8.21 7.12 1.24
C ALA A 59 -7.12 6.06 1.12
N GLY A 60 -6.11 6.28 0.29
CA GLY A 60 -4.98 5.36 0.13
C GLY A 60 -4.18 5.15 1.42
N LEU A 61 -3.90 6.23 2.16
CA LEU A 61 -3.23 6.14 3.47
C LEU A 61 -4.11 5.40 4.49
N SER A 62 -5.41 5.67 4.51
CA SER A 62 -6.34 5.03 5.45
C SER A 62 -6.47 3.53 5.20
N GLU A 63 -6.61 3.11 3.93
CA GLU A 63 -6.65 1.70 3.55
C GLU A 63 -5.32 1.00 3.86
N GLY A 64 -4.19 1.63 3.53
CA GLY A 64 -2.88 1.06 3.84
C GLY A 64 -2.63 0.91 5.34
N MET A 65 -3.05 1.87 6.17
CA MET A 65 -2.97 1.74 7.63
C MET A 65 -3.82 0.59 8.17
N GLU A 66 -5.02 0.36 7.60
CA GLU A 66 -5.87 -0.76 7.99
C GLU A 66 -5.23 -2.11 7.61
N TRP A 67 -4.62 -2.18 6.44
CA TRP A 67 -3.84 -3.33 6.01
C TRP A 67 -2.68 -3.65 6.96
N VAL A 68 -1.93 -2.65 7.41
CA VAL A 68 -0.88 -2.83 8.42
C VAL A 68 -1.47 -3.38 9.71
N ARG A 69 -2.56 -2.78 10.22
CA ARG A 69 -3.24 -3.24 11.43
C ARG A 69 -3.67 -4.71 11.33
N LEU A 70 -4.33 -5.09 10.24
CA LEU A 70 -4.79 -6.45 10.00
C LEU A 70 -3.64 -7.45 9.87
N LYS A 71 -2.54 -7.04 9.24
CA LYS A 71 -1.32 -7.86 9.17
C LYS A 71 -0.71 -8.07 10.56
N MET A 72 -0.60 -7.00 11.37
CA MET A 72 -0.05 -7.09 12.74
C MET A 72 -0.94 -7.92 13.67
N ALA A 73 -2.25 -7.96 13.41
CA ALA A 73 -3.19 -8.84 14.09
C ALA A 73 -3.24 -10.28 13.51
N ASN A 74 -2.31 -10.65 12.63
CA ASN A 74 -2.27 -11.95 11.94
C ASN A 74 -3.58 -12.32 11.21
N THR A 75 -4.43 -11.34 10.87
CA THR A 75 -5.70 -11.56 10.17
C THR A 75 -5.50 -11.69 8.66
N LEU A 76 -4.51 -10.98 8.11
CA LEU A 76 -4.11 -11.09 6.72
C LEU A 76 -2.74 -11.79 6.63
N SER A 77 -2.70 -12.92 5.93
CA SER A 77 -1.46 -13.54 5.48
C SER A 77 -1.29 -13.24 4.00
N VAL A 78 -0.31 -12.42 3.66
CA VAL A 78 0.10 -12.18 2.27
C VAL A 78 1.45 -12.82 2.10
N GLU A 79 1.49 -13.88 1.30
CA GLU A 79 2.74 -14.44 0.84
C GLU A 79 3.40 -13.42 -0.10
N PRO A 80 4.67 -13.07 0.10
CA PRO A 80 5.42 -12.38 -0.95
C PRO A 80 5.24 -13.22 -2.19
N ARG A 81 4.86 -12.63 -3.33
CA ARG A 81 4.83 -13.37 -4.60
C ARG A 81 6.23 -13.97 -4.75
N GLY A 82 6.32 -15.27 -4.48
CA GLY A 82 7.57 -16.00 -4.60
C GLY A 82 8.08 -15.70 -5.99
N CYS A 83 9.32 -15.25 -6.08
CA CYS A 83 10.08 -15.42 -7.29
C CYS A 83 9.96 -16.91 -7.59
N ALA A 84 9.12 -17.28 -8.55
CA ALA A 84 8.91 -18.66 -8.93
C ALA A 84 10.25 -19.15 -9.47
N VAL A 85 11.06 -19.74 -8.59
CA VAL A 85 12.21 -20.55 -9.02
C VAL A 85 11.57 -21.73 -9.72
N LYS A 86 11.56 -21.69 -11.06
CA LYS A 86 11.27 -22.86 -11.86
C LYS A 86 12.27 -23.96 -11.45
N PRO A 87 11.81 -25.16 -11.07
CA PRO A 87 12.71 -26.29 -10.95
C PRO A 87 13.15 -26.71 -12.37
N GLU A 88 14.47 -26.79 -12.52
CA GLU A 88 15.32 -27.50 -13.50
C GLU A 88 15.10 -27.28 -15.01
#